data_AF-A0A955TGI6-F1
#
_entry.id   AF-A0A955TGI6-F1
#
_cell.length_a   1.000
_cell.length_b   1.000
_cell.length_c   1.000
_cell.angle_alpha   90.00
_cell.angle_beta   90.00
_cell.angle_gamma   90.00
#
_symmetry.space_group_name_H-M   'P 1'
#
loop_
_entity.id
_entity.type
_entity.pdbx_description
1 polymer ?
#
loop_
_entity_poly.entity_id
_entity_poly.type
_entity_poly.pdbx_seq_one_letter_code
_entity_poly.pdbx_strand_id
1 'polypeptide(L)'
;LLAPLGGMALCGYVMSFMLYGKAQRTVSDGQDISHRNPFELRPALGFGLLYAGVLFISKAAQTYLGDQGLYASSLLAGTTDVDAITLSVIRLQQDGLLAWTAATAVTLAAMTNTVVKALLAGWFGGKPLMKYVAPGMIAILATGSLILIVFGFTHP
;
A
#
# COMPACT_ATOMS: atom_id res chain seq x y z
N LEU A 1 -4.52 -12.93 -1.98
CA LEU A 1 -4.83 -11.49 -2.18
C LEU A 1 -6.05 -11.03 -1.39
N LEU A 2 -7.23 -11.63 -1.58
CA LEU A 2 -8.47 -11.21 -0.88
C LEU A 2 -8.38 -11.24 0.64
N ALA A 3 -7.78 -12.28 1.23
CA ALA A 3 -7.65 -12.39 2.68
C ALA A 3 -6.77 -11.27 3.31
N PRO A 4 -5.50 -11.05 2.90
CA PRO A 4 -4.67 -10.00 3.49
C PRO A 4 -5.19 -8.59 3.19
N LEU A 5 -5.52 -8.30 1.92
CA LEU A 5 -6.00 -6.97 1.54
C LEU A 5 -7.38 -6.67 2.09
N GLY A 6 -8.27 -7.66 2.10
CA GLY A 6 -9.61 -7.53 2.69
C GLY A 6 -9.53 -7.23 4.18
N GLY A 7 -8.69 -7.95 4.94
CA GLY A 7 -8.50 -7.69 6.37
C GLY A 7 -7.96 -6.28 6.65
N MET A 8 -6.90 -5.87 5.94
CA MET A 8 -6.30 -4.53 6.08
C MET A 8 -7.32 -3.43 5.73
N ALA A 9 -8.08 -3.60 4.64
CA ALA A 9 -9.10 -2.65 4.21
C ALA A 9 -10.23 -2.53 5.24
N LEU A 10 -10.73 -3.65 5.77
CA LEU A 10 -11.83 -3.68 6.73
C LEU A 10 -11.43 -3.00 8.05
N CYS A 11 -10.24 -3.30 8.57
CA CYS A 11 -9.70 -2.61 9.76
C CYS A 11 -9.57 -1.10 9.54
N GLY A 12 -9.02 -0.68 8.39
CA GLY A 12 -8.90 0.73 8.04
C GLY A 12 -10.25 1.43 7.97
N TYR A 13 -11.23 0.80 7.32
CA TYR A 13 -12.57 1.36 7.13
C TYR A 13 -13.33 1.48 8.45
N VAL A 14 -13.26 0.45 9.30
CA VAL A 14 -13.89 0.46 10.63
C VAL A 14 -13.29 1.57 11.50
N MET A 15 -11.96 1.69 11.53
CA MET A 15 -11.29 2.74 12.30
C MET A 15 -11.66 4.14 11.80
N SER A 16 -11.69 4.32 10.47
CA SER A 16 -12.11 5.57 9.83
C SER A 16 -13.54 5.94 10.18
N PHE A 17 -14.48 4.99 10.10
CA PHE A 17 -15.88 5.20 10.44
C PHE A 17 -16.09 5.60 11.91
N MET A 18 -15.36 4.96 12.84
CA MET A 18 -15.41 5.31 14.27
C MET A 18 -14.85 6.71 14.57
N LEU A 19 -13.87 7.17 13.79
CA LEU A 19 -13.27 8.50 13.95
C LEU A 19 -14.10 9.59 13.23
N TYR A 20 -14.78 9.25 12.13
CA TYR A 20 -15.61 10.16 11.36
C TYR A 20 -16.74 10.79 12.21
N GLY A 21 -17.38 9.99 13.06
CA GLY A 21 -18.41 10.47 14.00
C GLY A 21 -17.89 11.42 15.08
N LYS A 22 -16.57 11.45 15.35
CA LYS A 22 -15.94 12.35 16.32
C LYS A 22 -15.28 13.58 15.68
N ALA A 23 -14.99 13.54 14.38
CA ALA A 23 -14.29 14.59 13.64
C ALA A 23 -15.20 15.74 13.18
N GLN A 24 -16.53 15.58 13.20
CA GLN A 24 -17.47 16.62 12.75
C GLN A 24 -17.51 17.89 13.62
N ARG A 25 -16.77 17.98 14.73
CA ARG A 25 -16.73 19.20 15.57
C ARG A 25 -15.62 20.19 15.24
N THR A 26 -14.79 19.93 14.22
CA THR A 26 -13.68 20.83 13.85
C THR A 26 -13.49 20.93 12.35
N VAL A 27 -14.55 21.27 11.61
CA VAL A 27 -14.40 21.71 10.21
C VAL A 27 -14.11 23.21 10.25
N SER A 28 -12.83 23.57 10.18
CA SER A 28 -12.45 24.92 9.74
C SER A 28 -12.48 24.93 8.22
N ASP A 29 -13.17 25.93 7.69
CA ASP A 29 -13.44 26.19 6.27
C ASP A 29 -12.17 26.00 5.43
N GLY A 30 -12.16 24.93 4.63
CA GLY A 30 -11.02 24.55 3.80
C GLY A 30 -11.02 25.39 2.53
N GLN A 31 -9.91 26.12 2.30
CA GLN A 31 -9.66 26.87 1.07
C GLN A 31 -9.98 26.01 -0.17
N ASP A 32 -10.68 26.62 -1.12
CA ASP A 32 -11.08 26.04 -2.40
C ASP A 32 -9.84 25.62 -3.19
N ILE A 33 -9.44 24.36 -3.03
CA ILE A 33 -8.30 23.79 -3.76
C ILE A 33 -8.81 23.51 -5.17
N SER A 34 -8.47 24.39 -6.10
CA SER A 34 -8.77 24.25 -7.53
C SER A 34 -8.57 22.81 -8.00
N HIS A 35 -9.68 22.10 -8.22
CA HIS A 35 -9.68 20.70 -8.66
C HIS A 35 -9.13 20.62 -10.09
N ARG A 36 -7.84 20.31 -10.21
CA ARG A 36 -7.20 20.01 -11.49
C ARG A 36 -7.76 18.70 -12.03
N ASN A 37 -8.20 18.69 -13.28
CA ASN A 37 -8.89 17.56 -13.89
C ASN A 37 -8.01 16.29 -13.83
N PRO A 38 -8.43 15.20 -13.16
CA PRO A 38 -7.65 13.97 -13.04
C PRO A 38 -7.47 13.22 -14.39
N PHE A 39 -8.12 13.68 -15.47
CA PHE A 39 -7.98 13.17 -16.85
C PHE A 39 -7.00 13.97 -17.72
N GLU A 40 -6.04 14.67 -17.14
CA GLU A 40 -4.99 15.29 -17.93
C GLU A 40 -4.00 14.25 -18.50
N LEU A 41 -3.73 14.34 -19.81
CA LEU A 41 -2.80 13.45 -20.53
C LEU A 41 -1.39 13.45 -19.93
N ARG A 42 -0.96 14.56 -19.31
CA ARG A 42 0.38 14.70 -18.71
C ARG A 42 0.56 13.82 -17.45
N PRO A 43 -0.26 13.95 -16.39
CA PRO A 43 -0.24 13.00 -15.26
C PRO A 43 -0.40 11.53 -15.67
N ALA A 44 -1.27 11.24 -16.64
CA ALA A 44 -1.49 9.88 -17.12
C ALA A 44 -0.22 9.27 -17.75
N LEU A 45 0.48 10.03 -18.61
CA LEU A 45 1.76 9.61 -19.16
C LEU A 45 2.83 9.44 -18.07
N GLY A 46 2.85 10.32 -17.06
CA GLY A 46 3.75 10.21 -15.92
C GLY A 46 3.53 8.93 -15.12
N PHE A 47 2.27 8.60 -14.81
CA PHE A 47 1.91 7.35 -14.16
C PHE A 47 2.27 6.14 -15.03
N GLY A 48 1.98 6.19 -16.33
CA GLY A 48 2.34 5.12 -17.28
C GLY A 48 3.85 4.84 -17.32
N LEU A 49 4.67 5.89 -17.31
CA LEU A 49 6.13 5.76 -17.26
C LEU A 49 6.59 5.16 -15.92
N LEU A 50 6.03 5.62 -14.80
CA LEU A 50 6.33 5.08 -13.48
C LEU A 50 5.95 3.61 -13.38
N TYR A 51 4.74 3.24 -13.81
CA TYR A 51 4.26 1.87 -13.88
C TYR A 51 5.19 0.99 -14.73
N ALA A 52 5.56 1.44 -15.93
CA ALA A 52 6.47 0.70 -16.80
C ALA A 52 7.85 0.50 -16.15
N GLY A 53 8.38 1.52 -15.47
CA GLY A 53 9.64 1.44 -14.73
C GLY A 53 9.57 0.45 -13.56
N VAL A 54 8.52 0.51 -12.75
CA VAL A 54 8.31 -0.43 -11.64
C VAL A 54 8.15 -1.85 -12.16
N LEU A 55 7.34 -2.07 -13.21
CA LEU A 55 7.17 -3.38 -13.83
C LEU A 55 8.49 -3.95 -14.34
N PHE A 56 9.28 -3.12 -15.02
CA PHE A 56 10.59 -3.51 -15.54
C PHE A 56 11.53 -3.92 -14.40
N ILE A 57 11.66 -3.08 -13.36
CA ILE A 57 12.53 -3.36 -12.21
C ILE A 57 12.06 -4.61 -11.48
N SER A 58 10.76 -4.77 -11.23
CA SER A 58 10.20 -5.93 -10.55
C SER A 58 10.38 -7.22 -11.37
N LYS A 59 10.19 -7.17 -12.69
CA LYS A 59 10.47 -8.32 -13.56
C LYS A 59 11.95 -8.66 -13.57
N ALA A 60 12.83 -7.67 -13.68
CA ALA A 60 14.27 -7.87 -13.65
C ALA A 60 14.71 -8.48 -12.31
N ALA A 61 14.24 -7.92 -11.19
CA ALA A 61 14.53 -8.44 -9.86
C ALA A 61 14.01 -9.87 -9.69
N GLN A 62 12.78 -10.16 -10.15
CA GLN A 62 12.24 -11.53 -10.17
C GLN A 62 13.11 -12.48 -11.00
N THR A 63 13.58 -12.04 -12.17
CA THR A 63 14.30 -12.90 -13.11
C THR A 63 15.74 -13.20 -12.64
N TYR A 64 16.43 -12.21 -12.07
CA TYR A 64 17.83 -12.35 -11.64
C TYR A 64 18.00 -12.79 -10.19
N LEU A 65 17.09 -12.38 -9.29
CA LEU A 65 17.17 -12.62 -7.84
C LEU A 65 16.02 -13.49 -7.32
N GLY A 66 15.15 -13.99 -8.21
CA GLY A 66 13.98 -14.80 -7.85
C GLY A 66 12.95 -14.02 -7.03
N ASP A 67 12.16 -14.75 -6.27
CA ASP A 67 11.08 -14.20 -5.42
C ASP A 67 11.59 -13.19 -4.39
N GLN A 68 12.81 -13.37 -3.87
CA GLN A 68 13.41 -12.42 -2.93
C GLN A 68 13.68 -11.05 -3.58
N GLY A 69 14.11 -11.05 -4.84
CA GLY A 69 14.26 -9.81 -5.62
C GLY A 69 12.93 -9.08 -5.78
N LEU A 70 11.85 -9.84 -6.06
CA LEU A 70 10.52 -9.27 -6.16
C LEU A 70 10.06 -8.67 -4.82
N TYR A 71 10.29 -9.35 -3.69
CA TYR A 71 9.95 -8.84 -2.37
C TYR A 71 10.73 -7.57 -2.01
N ALA A 72 12.04 -7.53 -2.28
CA ALA A 72 12.85 -6.33 -2.08
C ALA A 72 12.35 -5.16 -2.95
N SER A 73 12.06 -5.42 -4.23
CA SER A 73 11.50 -4.40 -5.12
C SER A 73 10.14 -3.90 -4.64
N SER A 74 9.33 -4.78 -4.05
CA SER A 74 8.00 -4.43 -3.54
C SER A 74 8.06 -3.59 -2.28
N LEU A 75 9.00 -3.88 -1.38
CA LEU A 75 9.26 -3.04 -0.21
C LEU A 75 9.69 -1.64 -0.63
N LEU A 76 10.62 -1.53 -1.58
CA LEU A 76 11.11 -0.25 -2.07
C LEU A 76 10.02 0.53 -2.81
N ALA A 77 9.35 -0.09 -3.78
CA ALA A 77 8.28 0.56 -4.55
C ALA A 77 7.09 0.97 -3.67
N GLY A 78 6.77 0.17 -2.65
CA GLY A 78 5.73 0.49 -1.67
C GLY A 78 5.99 1.74 -0.83
N THR A 79 7.24 2.25 -0.77
CA THR A 79 7.52 3.56 -0.15
C THR A 79 7.02 4.73 -0.98
N THR A 80 6.91 4.55 -2.30
CA THR A 80 6.65 5.63 -3.26
C THR A 80 5.24 5.54 -3.83
N ASP A 81 4.89 4.41 -4.45
CA ASP A 81 3.59 4.18 -5.07
C ASP A 81 3.23 2.68 -5.01
N VAL A 82 2.27 2.36 -4.13
CA VAL A 82 1.79 0.98 -3.94
C VAL A 82 0.93 0.51 -5.12
N ASP A 83 0.33 1.41 -5.89
CA ASP A 83 -0.59 1.05 -6.97
C ASP A 83 0.20 0.56 -8.19
N ALA A 84 1.28 1.26 -8.53
CA ALA A 84 2.16 0.86 -9.62
C ALA A 84 2.79 -0.53 -9.40
N ILE A 85 3.28 -0.82 -8.18
CA ILE A 85 3.81 -2.14 -7.86
C ILE A 85 2.72 -3.21 -7.82
N THR A 86 1.53 -2.89 -7.33
CA THR A 86 0.41 -3.85 -7.31
C THR A 86 0.00 -4.25 -8.72
N LEU A 87 -0.17 -3.28 -9.63
CA LEU A 87 -0.45 -3.56 -11.04
C LEU A 87 0.69 -4.35 -11.69
N SER A 88 1.94 -4.06 -11.32
CA SER A 88 3.11 -4.75 -11.86
C SER A 88 3.11 -6.22 -11.45
N VAL A 89 2.86 -6.49 -10.17
CA VAL A 89 2.78 -7.86 -9.62
C VAL A 89 1.60 -8.63 -10.21
N ILE A 90 0.43 -8.00 -10.41
CA ILE A 90 -0.72 -8.62 -11.09
C ILE A 90 -0.34 -9.00 -12.53
N ARG A 91 0.38 -8.13 -13.24
CA ARG A 91 0.86 -8.45 -14.59
C ARG A 91 1.84 -9.62 -14.57
N LEU A 92 2.78 -9.65 -13.62
CA LEU A 92 3.71 -10.76 -13.45
C LEU A 92 2.99 -12.08 -13.12
N GLN A 93 1.89 -12.03 -12.37
CA GLN A 93 1.05 -13.19 -12.09
C GLN A 93 0.38 -13.74 -13.36
N GLN A 94 -0.10 -12.86 -14.25
CA GLN A 94 -0.60 -13.26 -15.56
C GLN A 94 0.50 -13.92 -16.42
N ASP A 95 1.75 -13.52 -16.22
CA ASP A 95 2.94 -14.08 -16.88
C ASP A 95 3.54 -15.30 -16.12
N GLY A 96 2.78 -15.93 -15.22
CA GLY A 96 3.16 -17.19 -14.57
C GLY A 96 3.77 -17.08 -13.17
N LEU A 97 3.81 -15.90 -12.56
CA LEU A 97 4.19 -15.77 -11.14
C LEU A 97 3.18 -16.47 -10.23
N LEU A 98 3.67 -17.21 -9.24
CA LEU A 98 2.84 -17.89 -8.25
C LEU A 98 1.95 -16.89 -7.50
N ALA A 99 0.68 -17.26 -7.34
CA ALA A 99 -0.32 -16.41 -6.67
C ALA A 99 0.06 -16.07 -5.22
N TRP A 100 0.78 -16.98 -4.55
CA TRP A 100 1.31 -16.77 -3.21
C TRP A 100 2.40 -15.69 -3.19
N THR A 101 3.43 -15.82 -4.04
CA THR A 101 4.49 -14.82 -4.20
C THR A 101 3.92 -13.44 -4.54
N ALA A 102 2.91 -13.40 -5.44
CA ALA A 102 2.21 -12.16 -5.77
C ALA A 102 1.49 -11.55 -4.55
N ALA A 103 0.78 -12.37 -3.77
CA ALA A 103 0.10 -11.90 -2.55
C ALA A 103 1.08 -11.37 -1.50
N THR A 104 2.22 -12.06 -1.31
CA THR A 104 3.27 -11.65 -0.37
C THR A 104 3.91 -10.33 -0.79
N ALA A 105 4.28 -10.20 -2.07
CA ALA A 105 4.85 -8.98 -2.63
C ALA A 105 3.94 -7.75 -2.41
N VAL A 106 2.66 -7.87 -2.77
CA VAL A 106 1.68 -6.77 -2.61
C VAL A 106 1.45 -6.44 -1.14
N THR A 107 1.39 -7.45 -0.26
CA THR A 107 1.20 -7.24 1.18
C THR A 107 2.40 -6.50 1.79
N LEU A 108 3.62 -6.87 1.42
CA LEU A 108 4.84 -6.17 1.84
C LEU A 108 4.86 -4.71 1.35
N ALA A 109 4.47 -4.46 0.10
CA ALA A 109 4.36 -3.10 -0.43
C ALA A 109 3.34 -2.26 0.37
N ALA A 110 2.18 -2.83 0.69
CA ALA A 110 1.13 -2.17 1.47
C ALA A 110 1.56 -1.87 2.92
N MET A 111 2.30 -2.80 3.55
CA MET A 111 2.88 -2.59 4.88
C MET A 111 3.87 -1.43 4.87
N THR A 112 4.79 -1.40 3.92
CA THR A 112 5.77 -0.31 3.82
C THR A 112 5.09 1.04 3.59
N ASN A 113 4.08 1.11 2.72
CA ASN A 113 3.29 2.32 2.52
C ASN A 113 2.62 2.79 3.83
N THR A 114 2.10 1.85 4.62
CA THR A 114 1.48 2.14 5.92
C THR A 114 2.50 2.71 6.91
N VAL A 115 3.70 2.12 6.96
CA VAL A 115 4.81 2.63 7.79
C VAL A 115 5.23 4.02 7.35
N VAL A 116 5.41 4.26 6.05
CA VAL A 116 5.76 5.59 5.52
C VAL A 116 4.68 6.62 5.88
N LYS A 117 3.40 6.29 5.70
CA LYS A 117 2.29 7.16 6.11
C LYS A 117 2.27 7.42 7.62
N ALA A 118 2.62 6.43 8.44
CA ALA A 118 2.74 6.61 9.89
C ALA A 118 3.85 7.60 10.26
N LEU A 119 5.01 7.47 9.62
CA LEU A 119 6.14 8.38 9.79
C LEU A 119 5.78 9.81 9.36
N LEU A 120 5.16 9.96 8.18
CA LEU A 120 4.70 11.25 7.68
C LEU A 120 3.65 11.87 8.61
N ALA A 121 2.68 11.09 9.11
CA ALA A 121 1.68 11.57 10.05
C ALA A 121 2.31 12.02 11.38
N GLY A 122 3.32 11.30 11.88
CA GLY A 122 4.07 11.68 13.07
C GLY A 122 4.89 12.96 12.88
N TRP A 123 5.55 13.10 11.73
CA TRP A 123 6.42 14.24 11.44
C TRP A 123 5.63 15.52 11.14
N PHE A 124 4.64 15.44 10.25
CA PHE A 124 3.87 16.62 9.82
C PHE A 124 2.65 16.90 10.71
N GLY A 125 2.01 15.88 11.29
CA GLY A 125 0.79 16.04 12.08
C GLY A 125 0.99 16.08 13.60
N GLY A 126 2.20 15.74 14.08
CA GLY A 126 2.56 15.75 15.50
C GLY A 126 1.80 14.73 16.37
N LYS A 127 2.03 14.82 17.69
CA LYS A 127 1.45 13.90 18.70
C LYS A 127 -0.09 13.79 18.68
N PRO A 128 -0.87 14.86 18.44
CA PRO A 128 -2.33 14.78 18.43
C PRO A 128 -2.84 13.89 17.29
N LEU A 129 -2.33 14.07 16.06
CA LEU A 129 -2.73 13.25 14.92
C LEU A 129 -2.31 11.79 15.13
N MET A 130 -1.09 11.57 15.61
CA MET A 130 -0.55 10.24 15.82
C MET A 130 -1.37 9.43 16.84
N LYS A 131 -1.95 10.06 17.87
CA LYS A 131 -2.82 9.39 18.85
C LYS A 131 -4.08 8.78 18.20
N TYR A 132 -4.62 9.41 17.16
CA TYR A 132 -5.82 8.92 16.47
C TYR A 132 -5.50 7.91 15.37
N VAL A 133 -4.40 8.11 14.63
CA VAL A 133 -4.07 7.29 13.45
C VAL A 133 -3.25 6.04 13.80
N ALA A 134 -2.38 6.11 14.82
CA ALA A 134 -1.52 4.99 15.22
C ALA A 134 -2.24 3.67 15.51
N PRO A 135 -3.34 3.61 16.29
CA PRO A 135 -4.00 2.33 16.56
C PRO A 135 -4.55 1.67 15.28
N GLY A 136 -5.04 2.44 14.31
CA GLY A 136 -5.47 1.92 13.01
C GLY A 136 -4.31 1.37 12.18
N MET A 137 -3.19 2.10 12.14
CA MET A 137 -1.98 1.65 11.42
C MET A 137 -1.36 0.40 12.05
N ILE A 138 -1.33 0.32 13.38
CA ILE A 138 -0.86 -0.87 14.10
C ILE A 138 -1.76 -2.06 13.78
N ALA A 139 -3.09 -1.89 13.78
CA ALA A 139 -4.01 -2.95 13.41
C ALA A 139 -3.77 -3.43 11.97
N ILE A 140 -3.60 -2.52 11.01
CA ILE A 140 -3.30 -2.85 9.61
C ILE A 140 -2.01 -3.68 9.49
N LEU A 141 -0.92 -3.24 10.15
CA LEU A 141 0.36 -3.95 10.14
C LEU A 141 0.29 -5.31 10.84
N ALA A 142 -0.44 -5.39 11.96
CA ALA A 142 -0.64 -6.63 12.70
C ALA A 142 -1.44 -7.64 11.88
N THR A 143 -2.53 -7.22 11.25
CA THR A 143 -3.36 -8.08 10.40
C THR A 143 -2.59 -8.59 9.19
N GLY A 144 -1.85 -7.72 8.49
CA GLY A 144 -1.01 -8.15 7.38
C GLY A 144 0.05 -9.16 7.81
N SER A 145 0.71 -8.93 8.94
CA SER A 145 1.78 -9.80 9.45
C SER A 145 1.22 -11.15 9.88
N LEU A 146 0.11 -11.15 10.60
CA LEU A 146 -0.58 -12.35 11.04
C LEU A 146 -0.97 -13.21 9.84
N ILE A 147 -1.56 -12.62 8.81
CA ILE A 147 -2.02 -13.35 7.63
C ILE A 147 -0.85 -13.93 6.83
N LEU A 148 0.25 -13.19 6.67
CA LEU A 148 1.45 -13.71 6.02
C LEU A 148 2.07 -14.88 6.79
N ILE A 149 2.12 -14.79 8.13
CA ILE A 149 2.65 -15.87 8.97
C ILE A 149 1.72 -17.09 8.88
N VAL A 150 0.41 -16.92 9.09
CA VAL A 150 -0.55 -18.03 9.09
C VAL A 150 -0.59 -18.74 7.74
N PHE A 151 -0.58 -18.01 6.64
CA PHE A 151 -0.58 -18.62 5.30
C PHE A 151 0.80 -19.13 4.85
N GLY A 152 1.90 -18.51 5.31
CA GLY A 152 3.25 -19.00 5.06
C GLY A 152 3.54 -20.35 5.73
N PHE A 153 2.85 -20.65 6.84
CA PHE A 153 2.92 -21.98 7.48
C PHE A 153 2.06 -23.04 6.79
N THR A 154 1.04 -22.68 6.01
CA THR A 154 0.11 -23.64 5.40
C THR A 154 0.48 -24.05 3.97
N HIS A 155 1.26 -23.25 3.24
CA HIS A 155 1.74 -23.57 1.89
C HIS A 155 3.27 -23.32 1.77
N PRO A 156 4.11 -24.35 2.06
CA PRO A 156 5.56 -24.26 1.86
C PRO A 156 5.98 -24.26 0.39
#